data_AF-A0A8D9FA49-F1
#
_entry.id   AF-A0A8D9FA49-F1
#
_cell.length_a   1.000
_cell.length_b   1.000
_cell.length_c   1.000
_cell.angle_alpha   90.00
_cell.angle_beta   90.00
_cell.angle_gamma   90.00
#
_symmetry.space_group_name_H-M   'P 1'
#
loop_
_entity.id
_entity.type
_entity.pdbx_description
1 polymer ?
#
loop_
_entity_poly.entity_id
_entity_poly.type
_entity_poly.pdbx_seq_one_letter_code
_entity_poly.pdbx_strand_id
1 'polypeptide(L)'
;MSQLTAGRINKQTVSMILGGLTSVYIGICSTAHTFLLHQYQDLFQAYEQSKKVSMSEELEQRYRQVLEDLNSDDADKDLSKVFMSIRPEPHHIGLSGSKYSFRIGLPLKFAYKSPQDINPNMKIESKYVDFGSEEGNLLRESLVLSEKAQKFAMGHEVLQCDMVAYYLQLTYPTVGCFAGFFLGNKGYEMLQLYKKPFQARIVFFTGISIFSYGLYILLKDKTQTALEEISLTKLSALGRDYIEGGIEYFEKQLKINKALRKLLHDGESTYAVTGNLNFFIRQKTLPLTYQRAFLEKKLLEEDKEEFVEHRQCFSGKRKMNSSLRLNTKSKCSPYHQPLQSFTLIHQPGKPACLAR
;
A
#
# COMPACT_ATOMS: atom_id res chain seq x y z
N MET A 1 22.55 46.62 -39.98
CA MET A 1 23.44 45.95 -39.00
C MET A 1 22.83 45.99 -37.58
N SER A 2 21.56 45.58 -37.38
CA SER A 2 20.93 45.68 -36.03
C SER A 2 19.60 44.90 -35.86
N GLN A 3 19.53 43.60 -36.22
CA GLN A 3 18.34 42.76 -35.97
C GLN A 3 18.71 41.29 -35.58
N LEU A 4 19.93 41.03 -35.07
CA LEU A 4 20.39 39.67 -34.74
C LEU A 4 20.87 39.50 -33.29
N THR A 5 20.27 40.21 -32.35
CA THR A 5 20.47 40.03 -30.91
C THR A 5 19.23 39.43 -30.23
N ALA A 6 18.53 38.52 -30.93
CA ALA A 6 17.48 37.71 -30.32
C ALA A 6 18.11 36.55 -29.54
N GLY A 7 18.44 36.82 -28.27
CA GLY A 7 18.45 35.89 -27.15
C GLY A 7 18.95 34.46 -27.40
N ARG A 8 20.26 34.27 -27.52
CA ARG A 8 20.89 32.96 -27.28
C ARG A 8 20.85 32.70 -25.78
N ILE A 9 19.69 32.30 -25.25
CA ILE A 9 19.61 31.83 -23.86
C ILE A 9 20.61 30.67 -23.74
N ASN A 10 21.62 30.84 -22.89
CA ASN A 10 22.67 29.85 -22.71
C ASN A 10 22.02 28.53 -22.25
N LYS A 11 22.39 27.41 -22.87
CA LYS A 11 21.89 26.07 -22.49
C LYS A 11 22.09 25.81 -20.99
N GLN A 12 23.16 26.35 -20.42
CA GLN A 12 23.43 26.29 -18.98
C GLN A 12 22.36 27.05 -18.18
N THR A 13 21.94 28.24 -18.61
CA THR A 13 20.87 29.01 -17.96
C THR A 13 19.54 28.28 -17.99
N VAL A 14 19.15 27.67 -19.12
CA VAL A 14 17.91 26.88 -19.20
C VAL A 14 17.99 25.65 -18.29
N SER A 15 19.12 24.96 -18.27
CA SER A 15 19.34 23.81 -17.38
C SER A 15 19.27 24.21 -15.90
N MET A 16 19.80 25.37 -15.53
CA MET A 16 19.73 25.88 -14.15
C MET A 16 18.30 26.23 -13.76
N ILE A 17 17.53 26.88 -14.64
CA ILE A 17 16.11 27.18 -14.39
C ILE A 17 15.31 25.89 -14.23
N LEU A 18 15.52 24.90 -15.11
CA LEU A 18 14.84 23.61 -15.03
C LEU A 18 15.17 22.88 -13.72
N GLY A 19 16.46 22.84 -13.36
CA GLY A 19 16.91 22.28 -12.08
C GLY A 19 16.25 22.97 -10.89
N GLY A 20 16.22 24.30 -10.87
CA GLY A 20 15.57 25.10 -9.82
C GLY A 20 14.06 24.84 -9.70
N LEU A 21 13.34 24.73 -10.82
CA LEU A 21 11.91 24.41 -10.80
C LEU A 21 11.65 22.99 -10.26
N THR A 22 12.47 22.01 -10.67
CA THR A 22 12.33 20.64 -10.18
C THR A 22 12.66 20.48 -8.71
N SER A 23 13.66 21.21 -8.19
CA SER A 23 14.00 21.18 -6.77
C SER A 23 12.92 21.82 -5.90
N VAL A 24 12.33 22.94 -6.35
CA VAL A 24 11.18 23.56 -5.68
C VAL A 24 9.99 22.59 -5.65
N TYR A 25 9.69 21.91 -6.76
CA TYR A 25 8.63 20.90 -6.81
C TYR A 25 8.86 19.77 -5.79
N ILE A 26 10.06 19.17 -5.79
CA ILE A 26 10.41 18.10 -4.83
C ILE A 26 10.28 18.60 -3.40
N GLY A 27 10.76 19.82 -3.12
CA GLY A 27 10.65 20.44 -1.79
C GLY A 27 9.20 20.58 -1.33
N ILE A 28 8.33 21.14 -2.18
CA ILE A 28 6.90 21.32 -1.86
C ILE A 28 6.23 19.96 -1.60
N CYS A 29 6.42 18.97 -2.47
CA CYS A 29 5.80 17.66 -2.29
C CYS A 29 6.31 16.93 -1.04
N SER A 30 7.60 17.05 -0.73
CA SER A 30 8.20 16.38 0.44
C SER A 30 7.76 17.00 1.76
N THR A 31 7.40 18.28 1.79
CA THR A 31 7.07 18.97 3.06
C THR A 31 5.80 18.42 3.72
N ALA A 32 4.79 18.01 2.95
CA ALA A 32 3.56 17.41 3.48
C ALA A 32 3.78 16.05 4.16
N HIS A 33 4.78 15.28 3.71
CA HIS A 33 5.13 13.97 4.27
C HIS A 33 6.22 14.02 5.33
N THR A 34 6.70 15.23 5.70
CA THR A 34 7.77 15.43 6.67
C THR A 34 7.38 16.49 7.69
N PHE A 35 7.70 17.76 7.44
CA PHE A 35 7.55 18.86 8.39
C PHE A 35 6.09 19.25 8.67
N LEU A 36 5.21 19.14 7.68
CA LEU A 36 3.79 19.52 7.78
C LEU A 36 2.86 18.32 7.99
N LEU A 37 3.39 17.19 8.46
CA LEU A 37 2.62 15.95 8.60
C LEU A 37 1.40 16.11 9.51
N HIS A 38 1.51 16.91 10.59
CA HIS A 38 0.38 17.14 11.50
C HIS A 38 -0.72 17.98 10.85
N GLN A 39 -0.36 19.07 10.19
CA GLN A 39 -1.31 19.94 9.48
C GLN A 39 -1.98 19.18 8.35
N TYR A 40 -1.23 18.30 7.67
CA TYR A 40 -1.76 17.44 6.63
C TYR A 40 -2.74 16.40 7.18
N GLN A 41 -2.47 15.84 8.37
CA GLN A 41 -3.43 14.97 9.06
C GLN A 41 -4.75 15.69 9.35
N ASP A 42 -4.69 16.92 9.88
CA ASP A 42 -5.88 17.67 10.28
C ASP A 42 -6.85 17.92 9.11
N LEU A 43 -6.36 17.94 7.86
CA LEU A 43 -7.20 18.03 6.65
C LEU A 43 -8.10 16.80 6.43
N PHE A 44 -7.68 15.63 6.91
CA PHE A 44 -8.37 14.36 6.71
C PHE A 44 -8.94 13.76 7.99
N GLN A 45 -8.67 14.38 9.13
CA GLN A 45 -9.18 13.97 10.43
C GLN A 45 -10.71 14.02 10.43
N ALA A 46 -11.35 12.97 10.94
CA ALA A 46 -12.78 12.97 11.15
C ALA A 46 -13.14 13.82 12.38
N TYR A 47 -14.17 14.65 12.25
CA TYR A 47 -14.73 15.47 13.31
C TYR A 47 -16.22 15.17 13.48
N GLU A 48 -16.63 14.99 14.73
CA GLU A 48 -18.04 14.87 15.12
C GLU A 48 -18.33 15.93 16.18
N GLN A 49 -19.35 16.76 15.96
CA GLN A 49 -19.71 17.87 16.86
C GLN A 49 -18.51 18.78 17.21
N SER A 50 -17.68 19.12 16.23
CA SER A 50 -16.47 19.93 16.37
C SER A 50 -15.37 19.32 17.27
N LYS A 51 -15.48 18.04 17.63
CA LYS A 51 -14.44 17.28 18.33
C LYS A 51 -13.82 16.24 17.40
N LYS A 52 -12.52 15.97 17.56
CA LYS A 52 -11.83 14.91 16.84
C LYS A 52 -12.45 13.57 17.25
N VAL A 53 -12.88 12.77 16.28
CA VAL A 53 -13.38 11.41 16.55
C VAL A 53 -12.22 10.60 17.12
N SER A 54 -12.38 10.11 18.35
CA SER A 54 -11.38 9.27 19.02
C SER A 54 -11.39 7.86 18.43
N MET A 55 -10.20 7.25 18.35
CA MET A 55 -10.07 5.84 18.02
C MET A 55 -10.62 4.97 19.15
N SER A 56 -11.27 3.86 18.82
CA SER A 56 -11.51 2.79 19.80
C SER A 56 -10.20 2.07 20.15
N GLU A 57 -10.02 1.70 21.41
CA GLU A 57 -8.84 0.95 21.90
C GLU A 57 -8.64 -0.37 21.14
N GLU A 58 -9.72 -1.05 20.74
CA GLU A 58 -9.69 -2.27 19.93
C GLU A 58 -8.96 -2.07 18.59
N LEU A 59 -9.22 -0.97 17.89
CA LEU A 59 -8.58 -0.64 16.60
C LEU A 59 -7.11 -0.28 16.77
N GLU A 60 -6.77 0.43 17.85
CA GLU A 60 -5.38 0.76 18.16
C GLU A 60 -4.57 -0.50 18.50
N GLN A 61 -5.17 -1.43 19.25
CA GLN A 61 -4.55 -2.71 19.55
C GLN A 61 -4.34 -3.56 18.28
N ARG A 62 -5.34 -3.63 17.39
CA ARG A 62 -5.21 -4.30 16.09
C ARG A 62 -4.09 -3.68 15.24
N TYR A 63 -3.98 -2.35 15.22
CA TYR A 63 -2.91 -1.65 14.52
C TYR A 63 -1.53 -2.00 15.08
N ARG A 64 -1.37 -2.03 16.41
CA ARG A 64 -0.11 -2.45 17.06
C ARG A 64 0.27 -3.89 16.70
N GLN A 65 -0.69 -4.81 16.72
CA GLN A 65 -0.48 -6.20 16.29
C GLN A 65 0.00 -6.28 14.84
N VAL A 66 -0.58 -5.49 13.94
CA VAL A 66 -0.14 -5.45 12.53
C VAL A 66 1.33 -4.99 12.40
N LEU A 67 1.75 -3.99 13.18
CA LEU A 67 3.16 -3.54 13.17
C LEU A 67 4.12 -4.59 13.75
N GLU A 68 3.65 -5.37 14.72
CA GLU A 68 4.39 -6.53 15.25
C GLU A 68 4.52 -7.63 14.21
N ASP A 69 3.41 -8.03 13.58
CA ASP A 69 3.38 -9.07 12.54
C ASP A 69 4.28 -8.70 11.34
N LEU A 70 4.28 -7.42 10.93
CA LEU A 70 5.11 -6.91 9.85
C LEU A 70 6.60 -6.76 10.23
N ASN A 71 6.97 -7.02 11.48
CA ASN A 71 8.31 -6.78 12.02
C ASN A 71 8.82 -5.36 11.70
N SER A 72 7.96 -4.35 11.84
CA SER A 72 8.35 -2.95 11.59
C SER A 72 9.46 -2.51 12.55
N ASP A 73 10.29 -1.56 12.09
CA ASP A 73 11.36 -0.97 12.90
C ASP A 73 10.80 -0.37 14.19
N ASP A 74 11.53 -0.49 15.30
CA ASP A 74 11.10 -0.01 16.61
C ASP A 74 10.78 1.49 16.59
N ALA A 75 11.54 2.28 15.81
CA ALA A 75 11.27 3.70 15.61
C ALA A 75 9.89 3.96 14.97
N ASP A 76 9.47 3.12 14.02
CA ASP A 76 8.15 3.23 13.40
C ASP A 76 7.05 2.70 14.32
N LYS A 77 7.33 1.69 15.15
CA LYS A 77 6.38 1.22 16.17
C LYS A 77 6.06 2.30 17.20
N ASP A 78 7.06 3.07 17.62
CA ASP A 78 6.90 4.09 18.66
C ASP A 78 6.28 5.40 18.12
N LEU A 79 6.64 5.79 16.90
CA LEU A 79 6.28 7.10 16.33
C LEU A 79 5.05 7.06 15.42
N SER A 80 4.74 5.91 14.83
CA SER A 80 3.60 5.81 13.92
C SER A 80 2.28 5.95 14.67
N LYS A 81 1.29 6.55 14.00
CA LYS A 81 -0.03 6.82 14.59
C LYS A 81 -1.13 6.44 13.64
N VAL A 82 -2.22 5.92 14.19
CA VAL A 82 -3.46 5.70 13.45
C VAL A 82 -4.48 6.75 13.86
N PHE A 83 -5.31 7.23 12.93
CA PHE A 83 -6.37 8.20 13.22
C PHE A 83 -7.64 7.92 12.39
N MET A 84 -8.79 8.36 12.89
CA MET A 84 -10.05 8.27 12.14
C MET A 84 -10.12 9.35 11.07
N SER A 85 -10.46 8.97 9.85
CA SER A 85 -10.50 9.83 8.69
C SER A 85 -11.89 9.96 8.07
N ILE A 86 -12.13 11.14 7.48
CA ILE A 86 -13.29 11.43 6.63
C ILE A 86 -13.24 10.70 5.28
N ARG A 87 -12.06 10.23 4.85
CA ARG A 87 -11.94 9.50 3.58
C ARG A 87 -12.66 8.14 3.65
N PRO A 88 -13.32 7.71 2.56
CA PRO A 88 -14.06 6.43 2.51
C PRO A 88 -13.15 5.19 2.45
N GLU A 89 -11.89 5.38 2.10
CA GLU A 89 -10.87 4.34 1.97
C GLU A 89 -9.69 4.60 2.91
N PRO A 90 -9.06 3.53 3.46
CA PRO A 90 -7.80 3.64 4.16
C PRO A 90 -6.77 4.38 3.31
N HIS A 91 -5.94 5.18 3.96
CA HIS A 91 -4.85 5.85 3.30
C HIS A 91 -3.74 6.11 4.30
N HIS A 92 -2.54 6.34 3.79
CA HIS A 92 -1.37 6.68 4.58
C HIS A 92 -0.92 8.12 4.31
N ILE A 93 -0.22 8.68 5.30
CA ILE A 93 0.50 9.95 5.20
C ILE A 93 1.87 9.80 5.89
N GLY A 94 2.90 10.48 5.40
CA GLY A 94 4.27 10.27 5.90
C GLY A 94 4.95 9.03 5.31
N LEU A 95 6.10 8.65 5.86
CA LEU A 95 6.99 7.61 5.31
C LEU A 95 7.60 6.75 6.44
N SER A 96 7.72 5.45 6.19
CA SER A 96 8.45 4.51 7.05
C SER A 96 9.95 4.80 7.05
N GLY A 97 10.61 4.62 8.20
CA GLY A 97 12.04 4.93 8.37
C GLY A 97 12.39 6.43 8.38
N SER A 98 11.40 7.31 8.29
CA SER A 98 11.60 8.77 8.44
C SER A 98 11.60 9.18 9.91
N LYS A 99 12.29 10.26 10.26
CA LYS A 99 12.25 10.86 11.62
C LYS A 99 10.85 11.28 12.07
N TYR A 100 9.96 11.53 11.11
CA TYR A 100 8.56 11.90 11.36
C TYR A 100 7.61 10.70 11.35
N SER A 101 8.13 9.52 10.98
CA SER A 101 7.39 8.29 10.71
C SER A 101 6.18 8.52 9.78
N PHE A 102 5.21 7.61 9.81
CA PHE A 102 3.98 7.66 9.04
C PHE A 102 2.74 7.64 9.94
N ARG A 103 1.60 7.99 9.35
CA ARG A 103 0.29 7.89 10.01
C ARG A 103 -0.72 7.28 9.06
N ILE A 104 -1.57 6.41 9.61
CA ILE A 104 -2.60 5.71 8.84
C ILE A 104 -3.97 6.31 9.18
N GLY A 105 -4.67 6.79 8.16
CA GLY A 105 -6.03 7.30 8.28
C GLY A 105 -7.04 6.20 7.98
N LEU A 106 -7.82 5.80 8.98
CA LEU A 106 -8.85 4.77 8.87
C LEU A 106 -10.23 5.41 8.66
N PRO A 107 -11.01 4.98 7.64
CA PRO A 107 -12.37 5.45 7.45
C PRO A 107 -13.25 5.13 8.65
N LEU A 108 -14.29 5.95 8.86
CA LEU A 108 -15.31 5.71 9.89
C LEU A 108 -15.94 4.31 9.83
N LYS A 109 -15.95 3.66 8.66
CA LYS A 109 -16.48 2.30 8.50
C LYS A 109 -15.75 1.23 9.33
N PHE A 110 -14.50 1.47 9.72
CA PHE A 110 -13.74 0.56 10.58
C PHE A 110 -14.31 0.48 12.01
N ALA A 111 -15.10 1.48 12.43
CA ALA A 111 -15.75 1.50 13.73
C ALA A 111 -17.07 0.70 13.76
N TYR A 112 -17.63 0.31 12.61
CA TYR A 112 -18.88 -0.45 12.57
C TYR A 112 -18.65 -1.92 12.94
N LYS A 113 -19.38 -2.41 13.95
CA LYS A 113 -19.34 -3.81 14.39
C LYS A 113 -20.43 -4.64 13.72
N SER A 114 -21.57 -4.02 13.45
CA SER A 114 -22.74 -4.66 12.85
C SER A 114 -23.39 -3.77 11.80
N PRO A 115 -24.17 -4.35 10.86
CA PRO A 115 -24.92 -3.57 9.87
C PRO A 115 -25.92 -2.57 10.49
N GLN A 116 -26.33 -2.80 11.73
CA GLN A 116 -27.25 -1.96 12.50
C GLN A 116 -26.58 -0.70 13.06
N ASP A 117 -25.25 -0.71 13.25
CA ASP A 117 -24.49 0.44 13.76
C ASP A 117 -24.28 1.53 12.70
N ILE A 118 -24.63 1.23 11.45
CA ILE A 118 -24.46 2.16 10.33
C ILE A 118 -25.46 3.30 10.46
N ASN A 119 -24.96 4.52 10.34
CA ASN A 119 -25.79 5.72 10.43
C ASN A 119 -26.91 5.69 9.37
N PRO A 120 -28.20 5.66 9.77
CA PRO A 120 -29.31 5.60 8.83
C PRO A 120 -29.42 6.86 7.95
N ASN A 121 -28.81 7.97 8.38
CA ASN A 121 -28.80 9.24 7.66
C ASN A 121 -27.54 9.45 6.80
N MET A 122 -26.85 8.37 6.42
CA MET A 122 -25.68 8.44 5.54
C MET A 122 -26.05 9.11 4.20
N LYS A 123 -25.24 10.09 3.79
CA LYS A 123 -25.42 10.80 2.52
C LYS A 123 -24.33 10.44 1.53
N ILE A 124 -24.74 10.24 0.28
CA ILE A 124 -23.87 10.11 -0.88
C ILE A 124 -24.27 11.23 -1.86
N GLU A 125 -23.32 12.08 -2.28
CA GLU A 125 -23.57 13.21 -3.20
C GLU A 125 -24.78 14.09 -2.78
N SER A 126 -24.94 14.31 -1.47
CA SER A 126 -26.06 15.08 -0.86
C SER A 126 -27.43 14.38 -0.83
N LYS A 127 -27.55 13.15 -1.36
CA LYS A 127 -28.77 12.33 -1.25
C LYS A 127 -28.65 11.34 -0.10
N TYR A 128 -29.74 11.11 0.61
CA TYR A 128 -29.81 10.05 1.60
C TYR A 128 -29.80 8.69 0.91
N VAL A 129 -29.04 7.74 1.45
CA VAL A 129 -29.04 6.37 0.95
C VAL A 129 -30.31 5.68 1.42
N ASP A 130 -31.13 5.21 0.48
CA ASP A 130 -32.24 4.33 0.80
C ASP A 130 -31.71 2.92 1.05
N PHE A 131 -31.48 2.59 2.32
CA PHE A 131 -31.02 1.27 2.71
C PHE A 131 -32.10 0.17 2.66
N GLY A 132 -33.33 0.49 2.25
CA GLY A 132 -34.36 -0.50 1.89
C GLY A 132 -34.23 -1.00 0.45
N SER A 133 -33.52 -0.28 -0.41
CA SER A 133 -33.19 -0.71 -1.77
C SER A 133 -32.18 -1.87 -1.79
N GLU A 134 -32.17 -2.64 -2.88
CA GLU A 134 -31.20 -3.75 -3.08
C GLU A 134 -29.76 -3.23 -2.99
N GLU A 135 -29.49 -2.08 -3.62
CA GLU A 135 -28.18 -1.44 -3.63
C GLU A 135 -27.77 -0.88 -2.27
N GLY A 136 -28.72 -0.25 -1.57
CA GLY A 136 -28.51 0.26 -0.22
C GLY A 136 -28.23 -0.86 0.77
N ASN A 137 -28.93 -1.98 0.66
CA ASN A 137 -28.65 -3.14 1.51
C ASN A 137 -27.30 -3.79 1.19
N LEU A 138 -26.96 -3.94 -0.10
CA LEU A 138 -25.64 -4.41 -0.53
C LEU A 138 -24.51 -3.53 0.02
N LEU A 139 -24.69 -2.21 -0.01
CA LEU A 139 -23.76 -1.25 0.56
C LEU A 139 -23.64 -1.44 2.07
N ARG A 140 -24.77 -1.52 2.79
CA ARG A 140 -24.82 -1.69 4.24
C ARG A 140 -24.02 -2.92 4.70
N GLU A 141 -24.27 -4.07 4.08
CA GLU A 141 -23.60 -5.33 4.43
C GLU A 141 -22.09 -5.28 4.15
N SER A 142 -21.69 -4.55 3.11
CA SER A 142 -20.29 -4.49 2.69
C SER A 142 -19.44 -3.48 3.49
N LEU A 143 -20.06 -2.57 4.23
CA LEU A 143 -19.36 -1.58 5.05
C LEU A 143 -18.76 -2.15 6.33
N VAL A 144 -19.32 -3.24 6.86
CA VAL A 144 -18.82 -3.91 8.06
C VAL A 144 -17.64 -4.79 7.67
N LEU A 145 -16.50 -4.68 8.34
CA LEU A 145 -15.30 -5.49 8.06
C LEU A 145 -15.00 -6.42 9.24
N SER A 146 -14.60 -7.67 8.97
CA SER A 146 -14.08 -8.56 10.01
C SER A 146 -12.74 -8.05 10.57
N GLU A 147 -12.34 -8.57 11.72
CA GLU A 147 -11.04 -8.21 12.32
C GLU A 147 -9.86 -8.58 11.40
N LYS A 148 -9.92 -9.74 10.74
CA LYS A 148 -8.89 -10.18 9.78
C LYS A 148 -8.80 -9.20 8.60
N ALA A 149 -9.94 -8.79 8.05
CA ALA A 149 -10.01 -7.83 6.95
C ALA A 149 -9.49 -6.43 7.36
N GLN A 150 -9.78 -6.01 8.60
CA GLN A 150 -9.24 -4.76 9.13
C GLN A 150 -7.72 -4.81 9.30
N LYS A 151 -7.17 -5.90 9.86
CA LYS A 151 -5.71 -6.11 9.99
C LYS A 151 -5.04 -6.08 8.62
N PHE A 152 -5.58 -6.80 7.65
CA PHE A 152 -5.08 -6.79 6.28
C PHE A 152 -5.06 -5.38 5.70
N ALA A 153 -6.18 -4.64 5.81
CA ALA A 153 -6.27 -3.28 5.25
C ALA A 153 -5.28 -2.31 5.91
N MET A 154 -5.07 -2.42 7.23
CA MET A 154 -4.04 -1.64 7.93
C MET A 154 -2.64 -2.01 7.45
N GLY A 155 -2.32 -3.31 7.40
CA GLY A 155 -1.01 -3.79 6.98
C GLY A 155 -0.68 -3.43 5.53
N HIS A 156 -1.70 -3.44 4.66
CA HIS A 156 -1.60 -2.97 3.29
C HIS A 156 -1.15 -1.52 3.23
N GLU A 157 -1.81 -0.61 3.96
CA GLU A 157 -1.42 0.81 3.97
C GLU A 157 -0.07 1.06 4.63
N VAL A 158 0.29 0.30 5.68
CA VAL A 158 1.63 0.38 6.30
C VAL A 158 2.72 0.08 5.27
N LEU A 159 2.54 -0.97 4.47
CA LEU A 159 3.50 -1.35 3.43
C LEU A 159 3.56 -0.36 2.26
N GLN A 160 2.52 0.45 2.07
CA GLN A 160 2.52 1.52 1.06
C GLN A 160 3.33 2.76 1.52
N CYS A 161 3.66 2.90 2.80
CA CYS A 161 4.49 3.98 3.35
C CYS A 161 5.99 3.88 2.98
N ASP A 162 6.37 3.11 1.96
CA ASP A 162 7.76 2.83 1.62
C ASP A 162 8.50 4.10 1.18
N MET A 163 9.57 4.43 1.92
CA MET A 163 10.39 5.62 1.68
C MET A 163 11.04 5.60 0.30
N VAL A 164 11.58 4.45 -0.13
CA VAL A 164 12.33 4.33 -1.38
C VAL A 164 11.39 4.53 -2.57
N ALA A 165 10.24 3.85 -2.57
CA ALA A 165 9.21 4.00 -3.59
C ALA A 165 8.74 5.45 -3.69
N TYR A 166 8.49 6.12 -2.56
CA TYR A 166 8.09 7.52 -2.55
C TYR A 166 9.12 8.46 -3.17
N TYR A 167 10.41 8.36 -2.77
CA TYR A 167 11.45 9.20 -3.36
C TYR A 167 11.66 8.93 -4.84
N LEU A 168 11.56 7.66 -5.28
CA LEU A 168 11.57 7.34 -6.70
C LEU A 168 10.44 8.06 -7.44
N GLN A 169 9.20 7.99 -6.92
CA GLN A 169 8.06 8.67 -7.52
C GLN A 169 8.24 10.20 -7.60
N LEU A 170 8.88 10.82 -6.59
CA LEU A 170 9.20 12.25 -6.61
C LEU A 170 10.23 12.63 -7.68
N THR A 171 11.15 11.72 -8.03
CA THR A 171 12.20 12.01 -9.01
C THR A 171 11.74 11.84 -10.47
N TYR A 172 10.66 11.10 -10.75
CA TYR A 172 10.23 10.82 -12.12
C TYR A 172 9.90 12.05 -12.97
N PRO A 173 9.22 13.10 -12.45
CA PRO A 173 9.02 14.34 -13.22
C PRO A 173 10.34 14.98 -13.63
N THR A 174 11.34 14.99 -12.74
CA THR A 174 12.69 15.50 -13.03
C THR A 174 13.34 14.68 -14.14
N VAL A 175 13.32 13.35 -14.04
CA VAL A 175 13.84 12.46 -15.09
C VAL A 175 13.17 12.72 -16.44
N GLY A 176 11.85 12.84 -16.48
CA GLY A 176 11.10 13.14 -17.70
C GLY A 176 11.44 14.51 -18.29
N CYS A 177 11.57 15.54 -17.46
CA CYS A 177 11.96 16.89 -17.85
C CYS A 177 13.38 16.94 -18.44
N PHE A 178 14.37 16.33 -17.77
CA PHE A 178 15.74 16.28 -18.27
C PHE A 178 15.84 15.45 -19.55
N ALA A 179 15.18 14.29 -19.62
CA ALA A 179 15.13 13.48 -20.84
C ALA A 179 14.53 14.28 -22.01
N GLY A 180 13.43 14.98 -21.78
CA GLY A 180 12.79 15.84 -22.78
C GLY A 180 13.69 16.99 -23.23
N PHE A 181 14.39 17.64 -22.30
CA PHE A 181 15.33 18.71 -22.60
C PHE A 181 16.50 18.20 -23.48
N PHE A 182 17.12 17.07 -23.12
CA PHE A 182 18.23 16.51 -23.90
C PHE A 182 17.79 16.02 -25.29
N LEU A 183 16.68 15.30 -25.36
CA LEU A 183 16.13 14.81 -26.63
C LEU A 183 15.65 15.97 -27.52
N GLY A 184 14.99 16.96 -26.94
CA GLY A 184 14.55 18.17 -27.64
C GLY A 184 15.72 18.95 -28.22
N ASN A 185 16.79 19.18 -27.44
CA ASN A 185 17.98 19.88 -27.93
C ASN A 185 18.72 19.09 -29.01
N LYS A 186 18.95 17.79 -28.80
CA LYS A 186 19.64 16.93 -29.77
C LYS A 186 18.85 16.82 -31.07
N GLY A 187 17.54 16.61 -30.99
CA GLY A 187 16.68 16.57 -32.17
C GLY A 187 16.56 17.92 -32.88
N TYR A 188 16.55 19.03 -32.13
CA TYR A 188 16.57 20.38 -32.71
C TYR A 188 17.80 20.63 -33.59
N GLU A 189 18.98 20.18 -33.14
CA GLU A 189 20.23 20.27 -33.90
C GLU A 189 20.25 19.30 -35.10
N MET A 190 19.94 18.02 -34.87
CA MET A 190 19.97 16.99 -35.92
C MET A 190 19.00 17.27 -37.06
N LEU A 191 17.80 17.77 -36.76
CA LEU A 191 16.77 18.07 -37.77
C LEU A 191 16.88 19.49 -38.33
N GLN A 192 17.87 20.28 -37.89
CA GLN A 192 18.07 21.68 -38.26
C GLN A 192 16.77 22.50 -38.17
N LEU A 193 16.01 22.34 -37.07
CA LEU A 193 14.67 22.92 -36.92
C LEU A 193 14.67 24.46 -36.98
N TYR A 194 15.81 25.10 -36.77
CA TYR A 194 16.00 26.54 -36.97
C TYR A 194 15.77 27.00 -38.43
N LYS A 195 15.92 26.12 -39.43
CA LYS A 195 15.60 26.41 -40.83
C LYS A 195 14.17 26.06 -41.21
N LYS A 196 13.44 25.37 -40.33
CA LYS A 196 12.08 24.88 -40.58
C LYS A 196 11.04 25.92 -40.15
N PRO A 197 9.84 25.91 -40.76
CA PRO A 197 8.75 26.80 -40.39
C PRO A 197 8.33 26.58 -38.93
N PHE A 198 7.73 27.60 -38.33
CA PHE A 198 7.32 27.60 -36.93
C PHE A 198 6.41 26.41 -36.56
N GLN A 199 5.48 26.04 -37.45
CA GLN A 199 4.58 24.89 -37.25
C GLN A 199 5.34 23.58 -37.04
N ALA A 200 6.41 23.34 -37.80
CA ALA A 200 7.23 22.13 -37.65
C ALA A 200 7.95 22.10 -36.28
N ARG A 201 8.33 23.26 -35.75
CA ARG A 201 8.94 23.36 -34.41
C ARG A 201 7.93 23.05 -33.32
N ILE A 202 6.70 23.58 -33.43
CA ILE A 202 5.62 23.28 -32.49
C ILE A 202 5.37 21.79 -32.47
N VAL A 203 5.12 21.17 -33.62
CA VAL A 203 4.84 19.73 -33.71
C VAL A 203 5.96 18.90 -33.06
N PHE A 204 7.22 19.25 -33.32
CA PHE A 204 8.36 18.56 -32.72
C PHE A 204 8.39 18.70 -31.19
N PHE A 205 8.30 19.92 -30.65
CA PHE A 205 8.35 20.13 -29.20
C PHE A 205 7.12 19.54 -28.49
N THR A 206 5.94 19.62 -29.10
CA THR A 206 4.73 18.93 -28.60
C THR A 206 4.96 17.42 -28.52
N GLY A 207 5.58 16.81 -29.54
CA GLY A 207 5.95 15.39 -29.52
C GLY A 207 6.89 15.04 -28.38
N ILE A 208 7.93 15.85 -28.15
CA ILE A 208 8.88 15.66 -27.03
C ILE A 208 8.17 15.81 -25.67
N SER A 209 7.27 16.79 -25.53
CA SER A 209 6.50 16.98 -24.30
C SER A 209 5.57 15.80 -24.01
N ILE A 210 4.87 15.29 -25.03
CA ILE A 210 4.02 14.09 -24.90
C ILE A 210 4.88 12.89 -24.50
N PHE A 211 6.06 12.72 -25.10
CA PHE A 211 6.99 11.65 -24.75
C PHE A 211 7.48 11.75 -23.30
N SER A 212 7.94 12.92 -22.84
CA SER A 212 8.37 13.14 -21.45
C SER A 212 7.24 12.89 -20.45
N TYR A 213 6.02 13.32 -20.77
CA TYR A 213 4.85 13.07 -19.94
C TYR A 213 4.48 11.59 -19.90
N GLY A 214 4.54 10.91 -21.05
CA GLY A 214 4.34 9.46 -21.15
C GLY A 214 5.36 8.69 -20.31
N LEU A 215 6.64 9.07 -20.35
CA LEU A 215 7.69 8.47 -19.53
C LEU A 215 7.41 8.64 -18.03
N TYR A 216 7.00 9.84 -17.60
CA TYR A 216 6.59 10.08 -16.21
C TYR A 216 5.42 9.17 -15.78
N ILE A 217 4.37 9.09 -16.61
CA ILE A 217 3.21 8.24 -16.33
C ILE A 217 3.64 6.78 -16.19
N LEU A 218 4.41 6.27 -17.15
CA LEU A 218 4.84 4.88 -17.18
C LEU A 218 5.69 4.52 -15.95
N LEU A 219 6.67 5.34 -15.60
CA LEU A 219 7.50 5.11 -14.41
C LEU A 219 6.65 5.14 -13.14
N LYS A 220 5.76 6.12 -13.01
CA LYS A 220 4.90 6.25 -11.83
C LYS A 220 3.95 5.06 -11.68
N ASP A 221 3.26 4.68 -12.75
CA ASP A 221 2.29 3.57 -12.71
C ASP A 221 2.98 2.24 -12.46
N LYS A 222 4.13 1.98 -13.10
CA LYS A 222 4.87 0.75 -12.90
C LYS A 222 5.35 0.59 -11.46
N THR A 223 5.88 1.66 -10.88
CA THR A 223 6.33 1.63 -9.48
C THR A 223 5.18 1.46 -8.52
N GLN A 224 4.03 2.11 -8.76
CA GLN A 224 2.85 1.93 -7.93
C GLN A 224 2.32 0.49 -7.99
N THR A 225 2.16 -0.07 -9.19
CA THR A 225 1.70 -1.45 -9.34
C THR A 225 2.68 -2.46 -8.74
N ALA A 226 3.98 -2.23 -8.90
CA ALA A 226 5.00 -3.10 -8.32
C ALA A 226 4.98 -3.05 -6.78
N LEU A 227 4.78 -1.86 -6.19
CA LEU A 227 4.65 -1.70 -4.75
C LEU A 227 3.43 -2.45 -4.22
N GLU A 228 2.27 -2.32 -4.87
CA GLU A 228 1.06 -3.05 -4.51
C GLU A 228 1.24 -4.57 -4.60
N GLU A 229 1.88 -5.11 -5.65
CA GLU A 229 2.17 -6.55 -5.75
C GLU A 229 3.13 -7.03 -4.65
N ILE A 230 4.15 -6.23 -4.33
CA ILE A 230 5.08 -6.51 -3.23
C ILE A 230 4.34 -6.51 -1.89
N SER A 231 3.46 -5.53 -1.66
CA SER A 231 2.64 -5.47 -0.44
C SER A 231 1.76 -6.70 -0.29
N LEU A 232 1.06 -7.12 -1.34
CA LEU A 232 0.23 -8.33 -1.34
C LEU A 232 1.05 -9.58 -1.05
N THR A 233 2.24 -9.69 -1.67
CA THR A 233 3.14 -10.83 -1.46
C THR A 233 3.61 -10.89 0.00
N LYS A 234 4.04 -9.75 0.57
CA LYS A 234 4.46 -9.66 1.97
C LYS A 234 3.34 -10.00 2.94
N LEU A 235 2.14 -9.48 2.73
CA LEU A 235 0.98 -9.79 3.58
C LEU A 235 0.56 -11.25 3.49
N SER A 236 0.57 -11.83 2.29
CA SER A 236 0.25 -13.24 2.13
C SER A 236 1.26 -14.15 2.86
N ALA A 237 2.51 -13.71 3.00
CA ALA A 237 3.54 -14.47 3.71
C ALA A 237 3.42 -14.41 5.25
N LEU A 238 2.60 -13.52 5.80
CA LEU A 238 2.35 -13.45 7.26
C LEU A 238 1.46 -14.59 7.76
N GLY A 239 0.68 -15.20 6.86
CA GLY A 239 -0.12 -16.39 7.13
C GLY A 239 -1.56 -16.29 6.66
N ARG A 240 -2.27 -17.42 6.83
CA ARG A 240 -3.64 -17.64 6.35
C ARG A 240 -4.64 -16.56 6.77
N ASP A 241 -4.52 -16.03 7.99
CA ASP A 241 -5.42 -14.99 8.50
C ASP A 241 -5.38 -13.70 7.67
N TYR A 242 -4.19 -13.30 7.19
CA TYR A 242 -4.03 -12.14 6.33
C TYR A 242 -4.57 -12.39 4.92
N ILE A 243 -4.42 -13.61 4.41
CA ILE A 243 -4.96 -13.99 3.09
C ILE A 243 -6.49 -13.97 3.11
N GLU A 244 -7.12 -14.64 4.08
CA GLU A 244 -8.57 -14.64 4.26
C GLU A 244 -9.11 -13.23 4.49
N GLY A 245 -8.44 -12.44 5.35
CA GLY A 245 -8.78 -11.05 5.59
C GLY A 245 -8.71 -10.18 4.33
N GLY A 246 -7.69 -10.38 3.50
CA GLY A 246 -7.53 -9.64 2.25
C GLY A 246 -8.56 -10.01 1.18
N ILE A 247 -8.93 -11.28 1.07
CA ILE A 247 -10.01 -11.72 0.18
C ILE A 247 -11.33 -11.05 0.59
N GLU A 248 -11.67 -11.08 1.87
CA GLU A 248 -12.88 -10.43 2.39
C GLU A 248 -12.84 -8.92 2.15
N TYR A 249 -11.71 -8.27 2.44
CA TYR A 249 -11.54 -6.83 2.26
C TYR A 249 -11.79 -6.40 0.81
N PHE A 250 -11.15 -7.06 -0.16
CA PHE A 250 -11.33 -6.73 -1.58
C PHE A 250 -12.72 -7.11 -2.09
N GLU A 251 -13.30 -8.22 -1.62
CA GLU A 251 -14.67 -8.58 -1.97
C GLU A 251 -15.66 -7.50 -1.51
N LYS A 252 -15.54 -7.04 -0.27
CA LYS A 252 -16.38 -5.97 0.27
C LYS A 252 -16.17 -4.64 -0.45
N GLN A 253 -14.92 -4.28 -0.79
CA GLN A 253 -14.64 -3.09 -1.57
C GLN A 253 -15.27 -3.16 -2.98
N LEU A 254 -15.22 -4.33 -3.63
CA LEU A 254 -15.89 -4.56 -4.92
C LEU A 254 -17.42 -4.41 -4.81
N LYS A 255 -18.04 -4.93 -3.73
CA LYS A 255 -19.49 -4.78 -3.49
C LYS A 255 -19.87 -3.33 -3.21
N ILE A 256 -19.07 -2.60 -2.41
CA ILE A 256 -19.24 -1.15 -2.21
C ILE A 256 -19.22 -0.44 -3.56
N ASN A 257 -18.22 -0.69 -4.40
CA ASN A 257 -18.11 -0.05 -5.70
C ASN A 257 -19.26 -0.38 -6.65
N LYS A 258 -19.80 -1.62 -6.61
CA LYS A 258 -20.99 -2.00 -7.38
C LYS A 258 -22.24 -1.26 -6.91
N ALA A 259 -22.41 -1.09 -5.59
CA ALA A 259 -23.52 -0.30 -5.06
C ALA A 259 -23.36 1.18 -5.44
N LEU A 260 -22.16 1.74 -5.27
CA LEU A 260 -21.83 3.12 -5.65
C LEU A 260 -22.04 3.40 -7.15
N ARG A 261 -21.79 2.42 -8.02
CA ARG A 261 -22.08 2.52 -9.46
C ARG A 261 -23.51 2.95 -9.73
N LYS A 262 -24.48 2.43 -8.95
CA LYS A 262 -25.90 2.71 -9.11
C LYS A 262 -26.40 3.88 -8.25
N LEU A 263 -25.77 4.12 -7.10
CA LEU A 263 -26.18 5.16 -6.15
C LEU A 263 -25.66 6.56 -6.50
N LEU A 264 -24.52 6.66 -7.19
CA LEU A 264 -23.93 7.93 -7.64
C LEU A 264 -24.52 8.37 -8.98
N HIS A 265 -24.57 9.69 -9.22
CA HIS A 265 -24.98 10.23 -10.52
C HIS A 265 -24.03 9.78 -11.65
N ASP A 266 -22.71 9.89 -11.42
CA ASP A 266 -21.66 9.51 -12.37
C ASP A 266 -21.04 8.13 -12.04
N GLY A 267 -21.80 7.30 -11.31
CA GLY A 267 -21.32 5.99 -10.85
C GLY A 267 -21.00 5.05 -12.00
N GLU A 268 -21.80 5.08 -13.07
CA GLU A 268 -21.64 4.21 -14.24
C GLU A 268 -20.36 4.47 -15.05
N SER A 269 -19.92 5.73 -15.10
CA SER A 269 -18.65 6.10 -15.71
C SER A 269 -17.47 5.77 -14.81
N THR A 270 -17.66 5.83 -13.50
CA THR A 270 -16.57 5.69 -12.49
C THR A 270 -16.25 4.24 -12.16
N TYR A 271 -17.25 3.38 -12.05
CA TYR A 271 -17.09 1.99 -11.62
C TYR A 271 -17.55 1.04 -12.71
N ALA A 272 -16.75 0.04 -13.07
CA ALA A 272 -17.15 -1.05 -13.96
C ALA A 272 -18.22 -1.95 -13.32
N VAL A 273 -18.93 -2.74 -14.13
CA VAL A 273 -19.92 -3.74 -13.65
C VAL A 273 -19.28 -4.75 -12.68
N THR A 274 -17.98 -5.02 -12.84
CA THR A 274 -17.21 -5.90 -11.95
C THR A 274 -16.95 -5.29 -10.57
N GLY A 275 -17.11 -3.98 -10.38
CA GLY A 275 -16.74 -3.23 -9.18
C GLY A 275 -15.33 -2.62 -9.23
N ASN A 276 -14.58 -2.80 -10.32
CA ASN A 276 -13.30 -2.11 -10.50
C ASN A 276 -13.51 -0.63 -10.86
N LEU A 277 -12.52 0.21 -10.57
CA LEU A 277 -12.48 1.57 -11.10
C LEU A 277 -12.29 1.53 -12.62
N ASN A 278 -13.10 2.33 -13.32
CA ASN A 278 -12.98 2.49 -14.76
C ASN A 278 -12.03 3.65 -15.05
N PHE A 279 -10.96 3.37 -15.78
CA PHE A 279 -9.98 4.37 -16.19
C PHE A 279 -10.07 4.59 -17.70
N PHE A 280 -10.19 5.84 -18.14
CA PHE A 280 -10.32 6.14 -19.57
C PHE A 280 -9.01 5.88 -20.37
N ILE A 281 -7.86 6.31 -19.84
CA ILE A 281 -6.56 6.22 -20.54
C ILE A 281 -5.46 5.59 -19.68
N ARG A 282 -5.56 5.67 -18.34
CA ARG A 282 -4.46 5.37 -17.42
C ARG A 282 -4.93 4.56 -16.22
N GLN A 283 -4.44 3.35 -16.09
CA GLN A 283 -4.63 2.53 -14.90
C GLN A 283 -3.58 2.86 -13.84
N LYS A 284 -4.01 3.49 -12.75
CA LYS A 284 -3.12 3.99 -11.69
C LYS A 284 -2.78 2.94 -10.63
N THR A 285 -3.64 1.95 -10.46
CA THR A 285 -3.58 0.93 -9.41
C THR A 285 -3.94 -0.44 -9.98
N LEU A 286 -3.57 -1.50 -9.28
CA LEU A 286 -3.97 -2.85 -9.63
C LEU A 286 -5.50 -2.98 -9.52
N PRO A 287 -6.18 -3.64 -10.46
CA PRO A 287 -7.62 -3.83 -10.37
C PRO A 287 -7.95 -4.67 -9.15
N LEU A 288 -8.97 -4.30 -8.38
CA LEU A 288 -9.37 -5.01 -7.16
C LEU A 288 -9.68 -6.49 -7.42
N THR A 289 -10.24 -6.81 -8.60
CA THR A 289 -10.46 -8.20 -9.02
C THR A 289 -9.17 -9.00 -9.16
N TYR A 290 -8.08 -8.37 -9.62
CA TYR A 290 -6.78 -9.04 -9.72
C TYR A 290 -6.19 -9.28 -8.34
N GLN A 291 -6.25 -8.28 -7.45
CA GLN A 291 -5.74 -8.40 -6.09
C GLN A 291 -6.45 -9.52 -5.31
N ARG A 292 -7.78 -9.62 -5.44
CA ARG A 292 -8.56 -10.71 -4.85
C ARG A 292 -8.15 -12.08 -5.43
N ALA A 293 -8.07 -12.19 -6.76
CA ALA A 293 -7.69 -13.44 -7.42
C ALA A 293 -6.25 -13.89 -7.06
N PHE A 294 -5.34 -12.94 -6.84
CA PHE A 294 -3.99 -13.22 -6.36
C PHE A 294 -4.01 -13.88 -4.98
N LEU A 295 -4.78 -13.34 -4.04
CA LEU A 295 -4.91 -13.91 -2.70
C LEU A 295 -5.65 -15.24 -2.68
N GLU A 296 -6.71 -15.39 -3.48
CA GLU A 296 -7.41 -16.67 -3.66
C GLU A 296 -6.45 -17.76 -4.16
N LYS A 297 -5.57 -17.41 -5.13
CA LYS A 297 -4.55 -18.33 -5.61
C LYS A 297 -3.55 -18.71 -4.51
N LYS A 298 -3.12 -17.75 -3.68
CA LYS A 298 -2.21 -17.99 -2.56
C LYS A 298 -2.83 -18.92 -1.51
N LEU A 299 -4.10 -18.71 -1.18
CA LEU A 299 -4.84 -19.59 -0.26
C LEU A 299 -4.88 -21.05 -0.76
N LEU A 300 -5.13 -21.24 -2.06
CA LEU A 300 -5.13 -22.57 -2.69
C LEU A 300 -3.73 -23.23 -2.74
N GLU A 301 -2.66 -22.44 -2.74
CA GLU A 301 -1.29 -22.94 -2.64
C GLU A 301 -1.02 -23.45 -1.22
N GLU A 302 -1.38 -22.68 -0.19
CA GLU A 302 -1.26 -23.08 1.22
C GLU A 302 -2.07 -24.35 1.55
N ASP A 303 -3.34 -24.42 1.12
CA ASP A 303 -4.20 -25.58 1.35
C ASP A 303 -3.62 -26.88 0.74
N LYS A 304 -2.88 -26.76 -0.39
CA LYS A 304 -2.21 -27.90 -1.01
C LYS A 304 -0.98 -28.33 -0.23
N GLU A 305 -0.20 -27.39 0.27
CA GLU A 305 1.00 -27.66 1.06
C GLU A 305 0.64 -28.38 2.37
N GLU A 306 -0.37 -27.88 3.10
CA GLU A 306 -0.89 -28.53 4.30
C GLU A 306 -1.36 -29.96 4.01
N PHE A 307 -2.04 -30.17 2.89
CA PHE A 307 -2.51 -31.49 2.50
C PHE A 307 -1.37 -32.46 2.13
N VAL A 308 -0.31 -31.97 1.50
CA VAL A 308 0.90 -32.76 1.20
C VAL A 308 1.62 -33.13 2.48
N GLU A 309 1.79 -32.19 3.41
CA GLU A 309 2.44 -32.45 4.71
C GLU A 309 1.65 -33.47 5.53
N HIS A 310 0.33 -33.33 5.60
CA HIS A 310 -0.54 -34.31 6.24
C HIS A 310 -0.38 -35.71 5.61
N ARG A 311 -0.40 -35.83 4.27
CA ARG A 311 -0.17 -37.13 3.59
C ARG A 311 1.21 -37.72 3.91
N GLN A 312 2.26 -36.91 3.95
CA GLN A 312 3.61 -37.37 4.28
C GLN A 312 3.69 -37.88 5.73
N CYS A 313 3.05 -37.19 6.69
CA CYS A 313 2.96 -37.64 8.08
C CYS A 313 2.20 -38.98 8.22
N PHE A 314 1.10 -39.17 7.47
CA PHE A 314 0.38 -40.44 7.44
C PHE A 314 1.18 -41.57 6.78
N SER A 315 1.94 -41.28 5.73
CA SER A 315 2.83 -42.26 5.07
C SER A 315 4.02 -42.64 5.96
N GLY A 316 4.60 -41.67 6.68
CA GLY A 316 5.67 -41.88 7.66
C GLY A 316 5.22 -42.77 8.82
N LYS A 317 4.02 -42.53 9.39
CA LYS A 317 3.44 -43.39 10.42
C LYS A 317 3.14 -44.82 9.94
N ARG A 318 2.78 -45.03 8.67
CA ARG A 318 2.63 -46.39 8.10
C ARG A 318 3.98 -47.11 7.96
N LYS A 319 5.04 -46.41 7.55
CA LYS A 319 6.39 -47.00 7.50
C LYS A 319 6.92 -47.35 8.89
N MET A 320 6.69 -46.51 9.90
CA MET A 320 7.09 -46.78 11.29
C MET A 320 6.29 -47.93 11.94
N ASN A 321 4.99 -48.06 11.64
CA ASN A 321 4.19 -49.21 12.09
C ASN A 321 4.52 -50.52 11.36
N SER A 322 5.17 -50.47 10.19
CA SER A 322 5.68 -51.65 9.49
C SER A 322 7.05 -52.13 10.01
N SER A 323 7.89 -51.20 10.50
CA SER A 323 9.19 -51.53 11.12
C SER A 323 9.07 -51.90 12.60
N LEU A 324 8.04 -51.45 13.32
CA LEU A 324 7.74 -51.88 14.70
C LEU A 324 7.07 -53.26 14.83
N ARG A 325 6.80 -53.97 13.71
CA ARG A 325 6.34 -55.38 13.73
C ARG A 325 7.45 -56.42 13.60
N LEU A 326 8.72 -56.01 13.56
CA LEU A 326 9.88 -56.89 13.52
C LEU A 326 10.84 -56.64 14.70
N ASN A 327 10.33 -56.59 15.94
CA ASN A 327 11.12 -57.00 17.10
C ASN A 327 10.26 -57.11 18.37
N THR A 328 9.47 -58.18 18.46
CA THR A 328 8.99 -58.70 19.74
C THR A 328 9.60 -60.08 19.95
N LYS A 329 10.78 -60.11 20.58
CA LYS A 329 11.27 -61.17 21.48
C LYS A 329 12.70 -60.85 21.94
N SER A 330 12.86 -60.30 23.14
CA SER A 330 13.53 -61.03 24.24
C SER A 330 13.89 -60.13 25.44
N LYS A 331 13.49 -60.62 26.62
CA LYS A 331 14.10 -60.53 27.97
C LYS A 331 13.82 -59.34 28.91
N CYS A 332 13.11 -59.74 29.98
CA CYS A 332 12.94 -59.27 31.36
C CYS A 332 13.99 -58.35 32.03
N SER A 333 13.47 -57.28 32.68
CA SER A 333 13.56 -56.87 34.12
C SER A 333 14.93 -56.67 34.83
N PRO A 334 15.02 -55.97 36.00
CA PRO A 334 14.40 -54.71 36.48
C PRO A 334 15.47 -53.70 37.04
N TYR A 335 14.99 -52.58 37.62
CA TYR A 335 15.61 -51.64 38.59
C TYR A 335 16.17 -50.27 38.15
N HIS A 336 15.78 -49.29 38.98
CA HIS A 336 16.38 -48.00 39.33
C HIS A 336 16.18 -46.74 38.44
N GLN A 337 15.30 -45.86 38.92
CA GLN A 337 15.60 -44.42 39.11
C GLN A 337 16.53 -44.28 40.34
N PRO A 338 17.32 -43.19 40.55
CA PRO A 338 16.96 -41.79 40.25
C PRO A 338 18.16 -40.86 39.86
N LEU A 339 17.90 -39.53 39.89
CA LEU A 339 18.86 -38.40 39.97
C LEU A 339 19.61 -38.09 38.65
N GLN A 340 20.07 -36.89 38.35
CA GLN A 340 19.85 -35.47 38.65
C GLN A 340 20.86 -34.76 37.72
N SER A 341 20.60 -33.49 37.40
CA SER A 341 21.60 -32.44 37.09
C SER A 341 22.63 -32.67 35.97
N PHE A 342 22.73 -31.73 35.02
CA PHE A 342 23.95 -30.91 34.90
C PHE A 342 23.72 -29.73 33.94
N THR A 343 23.77 -28.54 34.54
CA THR A 343 24.11 -27.22 33.99
C THR A 343 25.49 -27.17 33.35
N LEU A 344 25.69 -26.27 32.38
CA LEU A 344 26.90 -25.46 32.11
C LEU A 344 26.52 -24.49 30.97
N ILE A 345 26.21 -23.20 31.19
CA ILE A 345 27.11 -22.08 31.55
C ILE A 345 28.37 -22.05 30.68
N HIS A 346 28.40 -21.14 29.70
CA HIS A 346 29.49 -20.16 29.60
C HIS A 346 29.13 -18.96 28.72
N GLN A 347 28.86 -17.81 29.35
CA GLN A 347 29.44 -16.54 28.91
C GLN A 347 30.67 -16.26 29.79
N PRO A 348 31.63 -15.45 29.33
CA PRO A 348 31.80 -14.17 30.01
C PRO A 348 32.22 -13.02 29.06
N GLY A 349 31.88 -11.78 29.41
CA GLY A 349 32.60 -10.62 28.88
C GLY A 349 31.88 -9.27 28.87
N LYS A 350 31.50 -8.73 30.04
CA LYS A 350 31.40 -7.27 30.26
C LYS A 350 32.15 -6.90 31.54
N PRO A 351 32.90 -5.80 31.52
CA PRO A 351 32.81 -4.76 32.56
C PRO A 351 32.72 -3.37 31.88
N ALA A 352 32.32 -2.26 32.48
CA ALA A 352 31.80 -1.90 33.78
C ALA A 352 31.11 -0.53 33.61
N CYS A 353 30.13 -0.24 34.46
CA CYS A 353 29.70 1.13 34.71
C CYS A 353 30.76 1.84 35.57
N LEU A 354 31.09 3.08 35.22
CA LEU A 354 31.70 4.05 36.12
C LEU A 354 30.81 5.29 36.12
N ALA A 355 30.35 5.63 37.31
CA ALA A 355 29.59 6.82 37.61
C ALA A 355 30.45 8.09 37.45
N ARG A 356 29.85 9.12 36.87
CA ARG A 356 29.85 10.49 37.40
C ARG A 356 28.69 11.28 36.81
#